data_AF-F1TG38-F1
#
_entry.id   AF-F1TG38-F1
#
_cell.length_a   1.000
_cell.length_b   1.000
_cell.length_c   1.000
_cell.angle_alpha   90.00
_cell.angle_beta   90.00
_cell.angle_gamma   90.00
#
_symmetry.space_group_name_H-M   'P 1'
#
loop_
_entity.id
_entity.type
_entity.pdbx_description
1 polymer ?
#
loop_
_entity_poly.entity_id
_entity_poly.type
_entity_poly.pdbx_seq_one_letter_code
_entity_poly.pdbx_strand_id
1 'polypeptide(L)'
;MGYTEINESNGCTEDEEVHMTSFCNSLIGYTVGDALKAAGDRGYPVDGIFISSPPKINITEYDDTFRVIRVKTLNNKSLNLLVCKPL
;
A
#
# COMPACT_ATOMS: atom_id res chain seq x y z
N MET A 1 0.31 39.63 29.75
CA MET A 1 -0.21 38.61 28.83
C MET A 1 0.54 38.70 27.53
N GLY A 2 1.59 37.89 27.35
CA GLY A 2 2.21 37.65 26.05
C GLY A 2 1.98 36.19 25.74
N TYR A 3 1.17 35.90 24.74
CA TYR A 3 0.87 34.54 24.30
C TYR A 3 2.14 33.96 23.66
N THR A 4 2.57 32.81 24.18
CA THR A 4 3.74 32.07 23.71
C THR A 4 3.57 31.72 22.24
N GLU A 5 4.53 32.15 21.42
CA GLU A 5 4.67 31.73 20.03
C GLU A 5 4.89 30.21 20.00
N ILE A 6 3.93 29.50 19.44
CA ILE A 6 4.05 28.08 19.17
C ILE A 6 5.13 27.91 18.10
N ASN A 7 6.26 27.30 18.49
CA ASN A 7 7.27 26.84 17.56
C ASN A 7 6.62 25.85 16.59
N GLU A 8 6.41 26.29 15.35
CA GLU A 8 6.17 25.41 14.19
C GLU A 8 7.47 24.68 13.85
N SER A 9 7.89 23.80 14.76
CA SER A 9 8.79 22.70 14.44
C SER A 9 7.90 21.55 14.01
N ASN A 10 7.68 21.42 12.71
CA ASN A 10 7.35 20.16 12.05
C ASN A 10 7.70 20.31 10.57
N GLY A 11 8.98 20.15 10.25
CA GLY A 11 9.40 19.78 8.91
C GLY A 11 8.86 18.39 8.63
N CYS A 12 7.58 18.32 8.23
CA CYS A 12 6.95 17.08 7.84
C CYS A 12 7.54 16.65 6.50
N THR A 13 7.86 15.37 6.42
CA THR A 13 8.47 14.66 5.30
C THR A 13 7.49 14.58 4.12
N GLU A 14 7.16 15.70 3.50
CA GLU A 14 6.15 15.79 2.43
C GLU A 14 6.59 15.12 1.12
N ASP A 15 7.90 14.91 0.91
CA ASP A 15 8.44 14.35 -0.33
C ASP A 15 8.31 12.81 -0.40
N GLU A 16 8.46 12.13 0.75
CA GLU A 16 8.49 10.66 0.80
C GLU A 16 7.08 10.05 0.78
N GLU A 17 6.09 10.72 1.40
CA GLU A 17 4.69 10.27 1.38
C GLU A 17 4.02 10.44 0.00
N VAL A 18 4.38 11.50 -0.73
CA VAL A 18 3.87 11.73 -2.10
C VAL A 18 4.44 10.68 -3.07
N HIS A 19 5.73 10.36 -2.95
CA HIS A 19 6.37 9.31 -3.75
C HIS A 19 5.77 7.93 -3.49
N MET A 20 5.53 7.59 -2.23
CA MET A 20 4.96 6.28 -1.87
C MET A 20 3.50 6.16 -2.29
N THR A 21 2.71 7.22 -2.19
CA THR A 21 1.31 7.23 -2.66
C THR A 21 1.21 7.07 -4.18
N SER A 22 2.08 7.75 -4.93
CA SER A 22 2.18 7.61 -6.39
C SER A 22 2.58 6.20 -6.81
N PHE A 23 3.54 5.60 -6.10
CA PHE A 23 3.91 4.21 -6.32
C PHE A 23 2.76 3.24 -6.03
N CYS A 24 2.04 3.42 -4.91
CA CYS A 24 0.89 2.59 -4.55
C CYS A 24 -0.21 2.62 -5.63
N ASN A 25 -0.46 3.78 -6.23
CA ASN A 25 -1.41 3.90 -7.34
C ASN A 25 -0.93 3.16 -8.59
N SER A 26 0.38 3.12 -8.84
CA SER A 26 0.97 2.41 -9.97
C SER A 26 0.87 0.89 -9.82
N LEU A 27 0.81 0.37 -8.59
CA LEU A 27 0.60 -1.05 -8.30
C LEU A 27 -0.83 -1.51 -8.55
N ILE A 28 -1.80 -0.61 -8.66
CA ILE A 28 -3.20 -0.96 -8.94
C ILE A 28 -3.30 -1.52 -10.37
N GLY A 29 -3.88 -2.70 -10.52
CA GLY A 29 -3.99 -3.42 -11.79
C GLY A 29 -2.84 -4.39 -12.06
N TYR A 30 -1.75 -4.33 -11.28
CA TYR A 30 -0.67 -5.30 -11.38
C TYR A 30 -1.11 -6.65 -10.86
N THR A 31 -0.45 -7.70 -11.36
CA THR A 31 -0.51 -9.03 -10.77
C THR A 31 0.19 -9.05 -9.41
N VAL A 32 -0.24 -9.89 -8.47
CA VAL A 32 0.38 -9.99 -7.14
C VAL A 32 1.88 -10.23 -7.22
N GLY A 33 2.32 -11.13 -8.10
CA GLY A 33 3.76 -11.39 -8.27
C GLY A 33 4.55 -10.16 -8.75
N ASP A 34 3.98 -9.39 -9.67
CA ASP A 34 4.63 -8.18 -10.19
C ASP A 34 4.64 -7.05 -9.14
N ALA A 35 3.54 -6.90 -8.41
CA ALA A 35 3.44 -5.92 -7.34
C ALA A 35 4.40 -6.21 -6.18
N LEU A 36 4.55 -7.49 -5.80
CA LEU A 36 5.54 -7.93 -4.81
C LEU A 36 6.97 -7.64 -5.28
N LYS A 37 7.26 -7.92 -6.55
CA LYS A 37 8.58 -7.66 -7.14
C LYS A 37 8.89 -6.17 -7.18
N ALA A 38 7.95 -5.33 -7.64
CA ALA A 38 8.11 -3.88 -7.68
C ALA A 38 8.26 -3.28 -6.28
N ALA A 39 7.49 -3.77 -5.31
CA ALA A 39 7.59 -3.32 -3.92
C ALA A 39 8.95 -3.69 -3.31
N GLY A 40 9.42 -4.92 -3.55
CA GLY A 40 10.74 -5.38 -3.12
C GLY A 40 11.89 -4.59 -3.75
N ASP A 41 11.82 -4.29 -5.04
CA ASP A 41 12.83 -3.51 -5.77
C ASP A 41 13.00 -2.08 -5.19
N ARG A 42 11.89 -1.50 -4.71
CA ARG A 42 11.87 -0.18 -4.06
C ARG A 42 12.09 -0.21 -2.55
N GLY A 43 12.23 -1.38 -1.93
CA GLY A 43 12.42 -1.51 -0.49
C GLY A 43 11.16 -1.24 0.34
N TYR A 44 9.96 -1.39 -0.25
CA TYR A 44 8.69 -1.31 0.48
C TYR A 44 8.23 -2.72 0.87
N PRO A 45 8.32 -3.12 2.14
CA PRO A 45 7.89 -4.44 2.58
C PRO A 45 6.37 -4.57 2.49
N VAL A 46 5.88 -5.69 1.98
CA VAL A 46 4.44 -6.01 2.02
C VAL A 46 4.13 -6.70 3.36
N ASP A 47 3.28 -6.06 4.17
CA ASP A 47 2.86 -6.57 5.49
C ASP A 47 1.79 -7.66 5.35
N GLY A 48 0.86 -7.47 4.41
CA GLY A 48 -0.22 -8.41 4.18
C GLY A 48 -0.89 -8.28 2.81
N ILE A 49 -1.39 -9.41 2.32
CA ILE A 49 -2.21 -9.50 1.11
C ILE A 49 -3.61 -9.96 1.54
N PHE A 50 -4.62 -9.16 1.22
CA PHE A 50 -6.02 -9.40 1.52
C PHE A 50 -6.76 -9.73 0.24
N ILE A 51 -7.55 -10.79 0.24
CA ILE A 51 -8.36 -11.13 -0.93
C ILE A 51 -9.74 -10.50 -0.78
N SER A 52 -10.08 -9.63 -1.72
CA SER A 52 -11.45 -9.16 -1.94
C SER A 52 -12.26 -10.30 -2.56
N SER A 53 -12.84 -11.16 -1.71
CA SER A 53 -13.78 -12.19 -2.15
C SER A 53 -15.21 -11.80 -1.79
N PRO A 54 -16.19 -12.11 -2.66
CA PRO A 54 -17.60 -12.00 -2.28
C PRO A 54 -17.88 -12.92 -1.06
N PRO A 55 -18.85 -12.56 -0.19
CA PRO A 55 -19.08 -13.18 1.12
C PRO A 55 -19.41 -14.68 1.11
N LYS A 56 -19.50 -15.30 -0.07
CA LYS A 56 -19.83 -16.71 -0.25
C LYS A 56 -18.62 -17.59 -0.57
N ILE A 57 -17.41 -17.01 -0.69
CA ILE A 57 -16.20 -17.75 -1.04
C ILE A 57 -15.09 -17.38 -0.07
N ASN A 58 -14.74 -18.30 0.83
CA ASN A 58 -13.52 -18.20 1.63
C ASN A 58 -12.33 -18.59 0.73
N ILE A 59 -11.83 -17.62 -0.02
CA ILE A 59 -10.55 -17.77 -0.70
C ILE A 59 -9.46 -17.50 0.34
N THR A 60 -8.80 -18.55 0.81
CA THR A 60 -7.65 -18.47 1.72
C THR A 60 -6.30 -18.44 1.00
N GLU A 61 -6.29 -18.70 -0.31
CA GLU A 61 -5.09 -18.76 -1.14
C GLU A 61 -5.18 -17.75 -2.28
N TYR A 62 -4.18 -16.87 -2.38
CA TYR A 62 -4.00 -15.99 -3.53
C TYR A 62 -2.97 -16.60 -4.46
N ASP A 63 -3.21 -16.49 -5.76
CA ASP A 63 -2.21 -16.81 -6.79
C ASP A 63 -1.53 -15.52 -7.27
N ASP A 64 -0.34 -15.66 -7.86
CA ASP A 64 0.35 -14.56 -8.54
C ASP A 64 -0.49 -13.92 -9.66
N THR A 65 -1.50 -14.64 -10.17
CA THR A 65 -2.43 -14.18 -11.21
C THR A 65 -3.50 -13.20 -10.70
N PHE A 66 -3.65 -13.05 -9.39
CA PHE A 66 -4.61 -12.13 -8.81
C PHE A 66 -4.20 -10.69 -9.12
N ARG A 67 -5.17 -9.81 -9.30
CA ARG A 67 -4.91 -8.41 -9.57
C ARG A 67 -5.06 -7.58 -8.31
N VAL A 68 -4.10 -6.70 -8.08
CA VAL A 68 -4.17 -5.68 -7.03
C VAL A 68 -5.26 -4.68 -7.40
N ILE A 69 -6.26 -4.54 -6.54
CA ILE A 69 -7.36 -3.58 -6.72
C ILE A 69 -7.22 -2.38 -5.79
N ARG A 70 -6.44 -2.51 -4.72
CA ARG A 70 -6.16 -1.41 -3.79
C ARG A 70 -4.85 -1.68 -3.06
N VAL A 71 -4.10 -0.61 -2.81
CA VAL A 71 -2.93 -0.64 -1.93
C VAL A 71 -3.17 0.32 -0.79
N LYS A 72 -2.83 -0.09 0.43
CA LYS A 72 -2.83 0.76 1.62
C LYS A 72 -1.42 0.83 2.17
N THR A 73 -0.95 2.03 2.44
CA THR A 73 0.29 2.24 3.18
C THR A 73 0.01 2.11 4.67
N LEU A 74 0.97 1.55 5.39
CA LEU A 74 1.01 1.51 6.84
C LEU A 74 2.05 2.52 7.34
N ASN A 75 1.90 3.00 8.58
CA ASN A 75 2.81 3.98 9.18
C ASN A 75 4.30 3.54 9.20
N ASN A 76 4.59 2.24 9.05
CA ASN A 76 5.95 1.68 9.03
C ASN A 76 6.54 1.56 7.61
N LYS A 77 6.05 2.32 6.62
CA LYS A 77 6.43 2.19 5.20
C LYS A 77 6.11 0.82 4.58
N SER A 78 5.31 0.02 5.26
CA SER A 78 4.84 -1.26 4.75
C SER A 78 3.57 -1.11 3.93
N LEU A 79 3.36 -2.02 2.98
CA LEU A 79 2.22 -2.01 2.07
C LEU A 79 1.25 -3.16 2.39
N ASN A 80 -0.03 -2.86 2.35
CA ASN A 80 -1.11 -3.83 2.39
C ASN A 80 -1.80 -3.87 1.03
N LEU A 81 -1.78 -5.02 0.38
CA LEU A 81 -2.36 -5.21 -0.94
C LEU A 81 -3.73 -5.86 -0.80
N LEU A 82 -4.74 -5.27 -1.41
CA LEU A 82 -6.04 -5.90 -1.61
C LEU A 82 -6.09 -6.42 -3.04
N VAL A 83 -6.34 -7.71 -3.19
CA VAL A 83 -6.27 -8.43 -4.45
C VAL A 83 -7.59 -9.09 -4.78
N CYS A 84 -7.91 -9.23 -6.05
CA CYS A 84 -9.12 -9.89 -6.52
C CYS A 84 -8.76 -10.88 -7.62
N LYS A 85 -9.50 -11.99 -7.68
CA LYS A 85 -9.37 -12.95 -8.77
C LYS A 85 -10.05 -12.37 -10.02
N PRO A 86 -9.33 -12.14 -11.12
CA PRO A 86 -9.97 -11.81 -12.38
C PRO A 86 -10.81 -13.02 -12.84
N LEU A 87 -12.09 -12.77 -13.16
CA LEU A 87 -13.03 -13.77 -13.70
C LEU A 87 -12.76 -14.06 -15.18
#